data_AF-A0A087B4G4-F1
#
_entry.id   AF-A0A087B4G4-F1
#
_cell.length_a   1.000
_cell.length_b   1.000
_cell.length_c   1.000
_cell.angle_alpha   90.00
_cell.angle_beta   90.00
_cell.angle_gamma   90.00
#
_symmetry.space_group_name_H-M   'P 1'
#
loop_
_entity.id
_entity.type
_entity.pdbx_description
1 polymer ?
#
loop_
_entity_poly.entity_id
_entity_poly.type
_entity_poly.pdbx_seq_one_letter_code
_entity_poly.pdbx_strand_id
1 'polypeptide(L)'
;MSEWKNIPGNHTSWWDDLRVGDQVTVHKSHVGPIDHTIRGTIASIERIRDGQDMADGPVKDIIPGSASYQYPVAIPRPFNPKRAHITNLRRYIREDES
;
A
#
# COMPACT_ATOMS: atom_id res chain seq x y z
N MET A 1 -18.78 7.72 -16.53
CA MET A 1 -17.59 6.89 -16.87
C MET A 1 -16.86 6.51 -15.59
N SER A 2 -16.77 5.23 -15.26
CA SER A 2 -15.98 4.78 -14.11
C SER A 2 -14.49 4.79 -14.42
N GLU A 3 -13.71 5.53 -13.65
CA GLU A 3 -12.27 5.69 -13.89
C GLU A 3 -11.45 5.58 -12.60
N TRP A 4 -10.18 5.21 -12.76
CA TRP A 4 -9.20 5.25 -11.68
C TRP A 4 -8.67 6.67 -11.55
N LYS A 5 -8.86 7.31 -10.39
CA LYS A 5 -8.29 8.62 -10.09
C LYS A 5 -7.15 8.51 -9.10
N ASN A 6 -6.12 9.34 -9.29
CA ASN A 6 -5.05 9.51 -8.30
C ASN A 6 -5.63 10.18 -7.06
N ILE A 7 -5.36 9.61 -5.89
CA ILE A 7 -5.71 10.21 -4.62
C ILE A 7 -4.67 11.30 -4.30
N PRO A 8 -5.07 12.57 -4.10
CA PRO A 8 -4.13 13.61 -3.71
C PRO A 8 -3.50 13.27 -2.36
N GLY A 9 -2.21 13.57 -2.20
CA GLY A 9 -1.48 13.28 -0.98
C GLY A 9 -0.03 12.91 -1.24
N ASN A 10 0.59 12.26 -0.26
CA ASN A 10 1.97 11.83 -0.33
C ASN A 10 2.18 10.53 0.47
N HIS A 11 3.42 10.04 0.48
CA HIS A 11 3.76 8.79 1.14
C HIS A 11 3.48 8.75 2.65
N THR A 12 3.31 9.87 3.35
CA THR A 12 2.95 9.87 4.78
C THR A 12 1.45 9.87 4.98
N SER A 13 0.70 10.66 4.20
CA SER A 13 -0.76 10.75 4.33
C SER A 13 -1.50 9.53 3.77
N TRP A 14 -0.98 8.95 2.68
CA TRP A 14 -1.67 7.86 1.99
C TRP A 14 -1.84 6.61 2.85
N TRP A 15 -1.00 6.39 3.86
CA TRP A 15 -1.17 5.26 4.76
C TRP A 15 -2.53 5.27 5.46
N ASP A 16 -3.05 6.45 5.78
CA ASP A 16 -4.34 6.60 6.47
C ASP A 16 -5.52 6.67 5.50
N ASP A 17 -5.26 7.03 4.24
CA ASP A 17 -6.26 7.11 3.19
C ASP A 17 -6.51 5.78 2.46
N LEU A 18 -5.65 4.77 2.66
CA LEU A 18 -5.76 3.44 2.04
C LEU A 18 -7.10 2.77 2.31
N ARG A 19 -7.71 2.23 1.26
CA ARG A 19 -8.92 1.41 1.33
C ARG A 19 -8.76 0.11 0.57
N VAL A 20 -9.52 -0.90 0.99
CA VAL A 20 -9.70 -2.12 0.21
C VAL A 20 -10.26 -1.75 -1.16
N GLY A 21 -9.69 -2.32 -2.22
CA GLY A 21 -10.00 -2.01 -3.61
C GLY A 21 -9.14 -0.91 -4.23
N ASP A 22 -8.33 -0.16 -3.46
CA ASP A 22 -7.41 0.81 -4.05
C ASP A 22 -6.25 0.13 -4.77
N GLN A 23 -5.77 0.77 -5.83
CA GLN A 23 -4.52 0.41 -6.47
C GLN A 23 -3.36 1.18 -5.84
N VAL A 24 -2.31 0.46 -5.44
CA VAL A 24 -1.13 1.03 -4.81
C VAL A 24 0.16 0.66 -5.52
N THR A 25 1.12 1.57 -5.46
CA THR A 25 2.53 1.29 -5.72
C THR A 25 3.33 1.62 -4.47
N VAL A 26 4.01 0.61 -3.91
CA VAL A 26 4.84 0.73 -2.72
C VAL A 26 6.28 0.40 -3.08
N HIS A 27 7.21 1.27 -2.68
CA HIS A 27 8.64 1.03 -2.77
C HIS A 27 9.21 0.84 -1.37
N LYS A 28 9.87 -0.30 -1.12
CA LYS A 28 10.63 -0.50 0.11
C LYS A 28 12.02 0.11 -0.08
N SER A 29 12.29 1.22 0.60
CA SER A 29 13.62 1.83 0.66
C SER A 29 13.82 2.38 2.06
N HIS A 30 14.95 2.05 2.68
CA HIS A 30 15.29 2.59 3.98
C HIS A 30 16.25 3.78 3.88
N VAL A 31 17.27 3.70 3.02
CA VAL A 31 18.29 4.75 2.81
C VAL A 31 19.07 4.47 1.50
N GLY A 32 18.42 3.98 0.43
CA GLY A 32 19.13 3.49 -0.76
C GLY A 32 18.25 3.22 -2.01
N PRO A 33 18.81 2.58 -3.06
CA PRO A 33 18.04 2.23 -4.26
C PRO A 33 16.82 1.35 -3.89
N ILE A 34 15.77 1.43 -4.70
CA ILE A 34 14.53 0.68 -4.48
C ILE A 34 14.84 -0.81 -4.50
N ASP A 35 14.72 -1.46 -3.36
CA ASP A 35 15.01 -2.90 -3.19
C ASP A 35 13.82 -3.74 -3.65
N HIS A 36 12.61 -3.29 -3.36
CA HIS A 36 11.38 -3.95 -3.77
C HIS A 36 10.30 -2.97 -4.19
N THR A 37 9.66 -3.27 -5.33
CA THR A 37 8.46 -2.59 -5.80
C THR A 37 7.28 -3.53 -5.73
N ILE A 38 6.20 -3.06 -5.14
CA ILE A 38 4.95 -3.80 -5.01
C ILE A 38 3.86 -2.98 -5.64
N ARG A 39 3.17 -3.61 -6.60
CA ARG A 39 2.05 -3.00 -7.32
C ARG A 39 0.87 -3.93 -7.24
N GLY A 40 -0.30 -3.39 -6.90
CA GLY A 40 -1.44 -4.23 -6.67
C GLY A 40 -2.70 -3.51 -6.29
N THR A 41 -3.82 -4.22 -6.37
CA THR A 41 -5.08 -3.82 -5.76
C THR A 41 -5.14 -4.36 -4.35
N ILE A 42 -5.53 -3.56 -3.37
CA ILE A 42 -5.63 -3.99 -1.98
C ILE A 42 -6.83 -4.92 -1.83
N ALA A 43 -6.59 -6.14 -1.36
CA ALA A 43 -7.66 -7.10 -1.06
C ALA A 43 -8.09 -7.03 0.40
N SER A 44 -7.16 -6.76 1.32
CA SER A 44 -7.46 -6.59 2.75
C SER A 44 -6.46 -5.64 3.42
N ILE A 45 -6.92 -4.95 4.46
CA ILE A 45 -6.10 -4.14 5.36
C ILE A 45 -6.35 -4.68 6.77
N GLU A 46 -5.46 -5.54 7.24
CA GLU A 46 -5.52 -6.06 8.60
C GLU A 46 -4.82 -5.09 9.55
N ARG A 47 -5.37 -4.97 10.76
CA ARG A 47 -5.03 -3.91 11.70
C ARG A 47 -3.56 -3.89 12.04
N ILE A 48 -3.13 -2.67 12.31
CA ILE A 48 -1.86 -2.27 12.90
C ILE A 48 -1.46 -3.24 14.00
N ARG A 49 -0.45 -4.07 13.74
CA ARG A 49 0.24 -4.80 14.81
C ARG A 49 1.33 -3.89 15.33
N ASP A 50 1.58 -3.91 16.64
CA ASP A 50 2.85 -3.41 17.16
C ASP A 50 3.95 -4.20 16.45
N GLY A 51 4.90 -3.49 15.83
CA GLY A 51 6.00 -4.12 15.11
C GLY A 51 6.67 -5.17 15.99
N GLN A 52 7.12 -6.27 15.37
CA GLN A 52 7.82 -7.35 16.09
C GLN A 52 9.02 -6.83 16.89
N ASP A 53 9.62 -5.73 16.45
CA ASP A 53 10.57 -4.92 17.22
C ASP A 53 9.93 -3.62 17.69
N MET A 54 10.18 -3.24 18.96
CA MET A 54 9.68 -1.97 19.53
C MET A 54 10.17 -0.73 18.78
N ALA A 55 11.21 -0.84 17.97
CA ALA A 55 11.69 0.23 17.08
C ALA A 55 10.80 0.42 15.83
N ASP A 56 10.17 -0.66 15.36
CA ASP A 56 9.46 -0.69 14.07
C ASP A 56 8.11 0.05 14.13
N GLY A 57 7.55 0.28 15.33
CA GLY A 57 6.28 1.00 15.48
C GLY A 57 5.10 0.26 14.81
N PRO A 58 3.97 0.95 14.59
CA PRO A 58 2.77 0.34 14.03
C PRO A 58 2.96 -0.13 12.58
N VAL A 59 2.70 -1.41 12.29
CA VAL A 59 2.81 -2.03 10.96
C VAL A 59 1.43 -2.32 10.39
N LYS A 60 1.12 -1.87 9.17
CA LYS A 60 -0.14 -2.19 8.48
C LYS A 60 0.05 -3.43 7.60
N ASP A 61 -0.77 -4.44 7.85
CA ASP A 61 -0.79 -5.65 7.03
C ASP A 61 -1.70 -5.41 5.83
N ILE A 62 -1.10 -4.96 4.73
CA ILE A 62 -1.81 -4.77 3.47
C ILE A 62 -1.65 -6.06 2.67
N ILE A 63 -2.75 -6.76 2.47
CA ILE A 63 -2.81 -7.97 1.65
C ILE A 63 -3.20 -7.52 0.26
N PRO A 64 -2.29 -7.59 -0.72
CA PRO A 64 -2.63 -7.17 -2.06
C PRO A 64 -3.25 -8.39 -2.78
N GLY A 65 -4.25 -8.16 -3.63
CA GLY A 65 -5.03 -9.21 -4.29
C GLY A 65 -4.23 -10.02 -5.31
N SER A 66 -4.82 -11.05 -5.90
CA SER A 66 -4.20 -12.08 -6.75
C SER A 66 -3.37 -11.59 -7.96
N ALA A 67 -3.47 -10.31 -8.33
CA ALA A 67 -2.66 -9.67 -9.39
C ALA A 67 -1.60 -8.70 -8.84
N SER A 68 -1.24 -8.84 -7.57
CA SER A 68 -0.33 -7.92 -6.90
C SER A 68 1.03 -8.55 -6.68
N TYR A 69 2.04 -8.02 -7.36
CA TYR A 69 3.34 -8.66 -7.46
C TYR A 69 4.32 -8.00 -6.50
N GLN A 70 4.85 -8.75 -5.54
CA GLN A 70 6.18 -8.49 -5.01
C GLN A 70 7.15 -9.34 -5.82
N TYR A 71 7.97 -8.74 -6.67
CA TYR A 71 8.99 -9.51 -7.37
C TYR A 71 10.06 -9.97 -6.34
N PRO A 72 10.43 -11.27 -6.25
CA PRO A 72 10.06 -12.41 -7.10
C PRO A 72 9.00 -13.40 -6.51
N VAL A 73 8.31 -13.09 -5.40
CA VAL A 73 7.37 -14.03 -4.76
C VAL A 73 6.01 -13.37 -4.50
N ALA A 74 4.94 -13.98 -5.02
CA ALA A 74 3.55 -13.54 -4.82
C ALA A 74 3.01 -13.90 -3.43
N ILE A 75 3.69 -13.45 -2.37
CA ILE A 75 3.25 -13.62 -0.98
C ILE A 75 2.81 -12.26 -0.45
N PRO A 76 1.61 -12.15 0.15
CA PRO A 76 1.22 -10.96 0.91
C PRO A 76 2.27 -10.66 1.99
N ARG A 77 2.85 -9.46 1.96
CA ARG A 77 3.81 -9.04 2.98
C ARG A 77 3.31 -7.80 3.70
N PRO A 78 3.48 -7.74 5.02
CA PRO A 78 3.16 -6.57 5.80
C PRO A 78 4.08 -5.40 5.42
N PHE A 79 3.56 -4.16 5.46
CA PHE A 79 4.37 -2.96 5.21
C PHE A 79 4.51 -2.13 6.48
N ASN A 80 5.75 -1.81 6.81
CA ASN A 80 6.04 -0.82 7.83
C ASN A 80 6.05 0.57 7.17
N PRO A 81 5.14 1.48 7.54
CA PRO A 81 5.06 2.84 6.96
C PRO A 81 6.31 3.70 7.22
N LYS A 82 7.15 3.35 8.21
CA LYS A 82 8.45 4.00 8.42
C LYS A 82 9.55 3.55 7.45
N ARG A 83 9.35 2.40 6.78
CA ARG A 83 10.38 1.68 5.99
C ARG A 83 10.00 1.49 4.52
N ALA A 84 8.81 1.95 4.15
CA ALA A 84 8.24 1.83 2.84
C ALA A 84 7.54 3.13 2.45
N HIS A 85 7.55 3.44 1.16
CA HIS A 85 6.92 4.63 0.62
C HIS A 85 5.84 4.23 -0.38
N ILE A 86 4.60 4.63 -0.11
CA ILE A 86 3.56 4.64 -1.16
C ILE A 86 3.95 5.76 -2.13
N THR A 87 4.15 5.43 -3.40
CA THR A 87 4.49 6.41 -4.45
C THR A 87 3.32 6.68 -5.39
N ASN A 88 2.29 5.83 -5.36
CA ASN A 88 1.05 6.07 -6.08
C ASN A 88 -0.10 5.38 -5.35
N LEU A 89 -1.21 6.11 -5.15
CA LEU A 89 -2.48 5.61 -4.66
C LEU A 89 -3.58 6.02 -5.63
N ARG A 90 -4.32 5.05 -6.16
CA ARG A 90 -5.44 5.27 -7.08
C ARG A 90 -6.70 4.60 -6.57
N ARG A 91 -7.83 5.28 -6.71
CA ARG A 91 -9.15 4.79 -6.32
C ARG A 91 -10.07 4.70 -7.53
N TYR A 92 -10.85 3.63 -7.56
CA TYR A 92 -11.92 3.48 -8.53
C TYR A 92 -13.13 4.28 -8.05
N ILE A 93 -13.54 5.28 -8.83
CA ILE A 93 -14.72 6.09 -8.53
C ILE A 93 -15.86 5.60 -9.41
N ARG A 94 -16.95 5.14 -8.79
CA ARG A 94 -18.19 4.78 -9.47
C ARG A 94 -19.11 6.00 -9.53
N GLU A 95 -19.84 6.15 -10.62
CA GLU A 95 -20.66 7.33 -10.94
C GLU A 95 -21.75 7.62 -9.88
N ASP A 96 -22.19 6.61 -9.13
CA ASP A 96 -23.23 6.70 -8.08
C ASP A 96 -22.76 7.29 -6.73
N GLU A 97 -21.49 7.65 -6.56
CA GLU A 97 -20.96 8.28 -5.33
C GLU A 97 -20.73 9.81 -5.49
N SER A 98 -21.49 10.47 -6.37
CA SER A 98 -21.42 11.93 -6.59
C SER A 98 -22.45 12.71 -5.75
#